data_AF-A0A7X7ISU9-F1
#
_entry.id   AF-A0A7X7ISU9-F1
#
_cell.length_a   1.000
_cell.length_b   1.000
_cell.length_c   1.000
_cell.angle_alpha   90.00
_cell.angle_beta   90.00
_cell.angle_gamma   90.00
#
_symmetry.space_group_name_H-M   'P 1'
#
loop_
_entity.id
_entity.type
_entity.pdbx_description
1 polymer ?
#
loop_
_entity_poly.entity_id
_entity_poly.type
_entity_poly.pdbx_seq_one_letter_code
_entity_poly.pdbx_strand_id
1 'polypeptide(L)'
;MYFFQRATIRLLLILLLGAVLAPREADAQVKAESQWLRYIKSRLHFGVRSGRIMIQVRQSGTFQSPWSTDGQGRKEQVTVQHDHLSDEASVAYRLISPDENLVFSAATNGRVAIQREAGEKGEIVPGEFLQPPAGPLTLAFGKDGEKTTIEAPTIWHLLLAHREACEQYVLPSLTIFRPDWKLAEHADEVEREMLRAAREDKLPDRRKWAELVSQLGDEQYARREAADRRLRALGRPVIAYLKSLDRKSLDPEQQYRVHRIVQSLADALRDESPRDTAIDLLTEPTIWLILMDRETSATREAAAKHLERLLERPIAFDPMADQATRRLQIEALRKELAK
;
A
#
# COMPACT_ATOMS: atom_id res chain seq x y z
N MET A 1 -0.69 -10.31 -50.60
CA MET A 1 -0.41 -11.62 -49.95
C MET A 1 0.68 -11.38 -48.92
N TYR A 2 0.47 -11.83 -47.67
CA TYR A 2 1.27 -11.56 -46.46
C TYR A 2 1.07 -10.20 -45.76
N PHE A 3 -0.10 -10.00 -45.13
CA PHE A 3 -0.27 -9.11 -43.98
C PHE A 3 -1.52 -9.54 -43.20
N PHE A 4 -1.46 -10.69 -42.54
CA PHE A 4 -2.50 -11.17 -41.62
C PHE A 4 -1.84 -12.12 -40.61
N GLN A 5 -1.28 -11.56 -39.54
CA GLN A 5 -0.94 -12.28 -38.29
C GLN A 5 -0.25 -11.29 -37.35
N ARG A 6 -1.01 -10.67 -36.43
CA ARG A 6 -0.57 -10.14 -35.12
C ARG A 6 -1.67 -9.32 -34.41
N ALA A 7 -2.91 -9.81 -34.43
CA ALA A 7 -4.03 -9.19 -33.69
C ALA A 7 -4.69 -10.13 -32.67
N THR A 8 -4.06 -11.26 -32.32
CA THR A 8 -4.69 -12.35 -31.53
C THR A 8 -4.00 -12.68 -30.20
N ILE A 9 -3.21 -11.78 -29.62
CA ILE A 9 -2.49 -12.06 -28.35
C ILE A 9 -3.12 -11.36 -27.12
N ARG A 10 -4.12 -10.47 -27.26
CA ARG A 10 -4.77 -9.84 -26.08
C ARG A 10 -6.28 -10.01 -25.96
N LEU A 11 -6.94 -10.70 -26.88
CA LEU A 11 -8.34 -11.13 -26.67
C LEU A 11 -8.43 -12.36 -25.74
N LEU A 12 -7.33 -13.11 -25.56
CA LEU A 12 -7.29 -14.32 -24.73
C LEU A 12 -7.16 -14.03 -23.23
N LEU A 13 -6.70 -12.83 -22.83
CA LEU A 13 -6.60 -12.44 -21.42
C LEU A 13 -7.91 -11.85 -20.86
N ILE A 14 -8.83 -11.42 -21.74
CA ILE A 14 -10.18 -10.96 -21.34
C ILE A 14 -11.21 -12.10 -21.43
N LEU A 15 -10.98 -13.12 -22.28
CA LEU A 15 -11.85 -14.31 -22.35
C LEU A 15 -11.57 -15.38 -21.30
N LEU A 16 -10.42 -15.35 -20.62
CA LEU A 16 -10.15 -16.22 -19.44
C LEU A 16 -10.60 -15.62 -18.10
N LEU A 17 -10.97 -14.32 -18.05
CA LEU A 17 -11.60 -13.70 -16.88
C LEU A 17 -13.14 -13.69 -16.92
N GLY A 18 -13.75 -14.04 -18.07
CA GLY A 18 -15.18 -13.87 -18.31
C GLY A 18 -16.10 -15.01 -17.85
N ALA A 19 -15.59 -16.06 -17.19
CA ALA A 19 -16.37 -17.27 -16.94
C ALA A 19 -16.22 -17.87 -15.53
N VAL A 20 -16.11 -17.08 -14.46
CA VAL A 20 -16.49 -17.49 -13.08
C VAL A 20 -16.91 -16.26 -12.27
N LEU A 21 -18.03 -15.63 -12.61
CA LEU A 21 -18.66 -14.59 -11.78
C LEU A 21 -20.08 -15.02 -11.41
N ALA A 22 -20.17 -16.17 -10.73
CA ALA A 22 -21.16 -16.29 -9.68
C ALA A 22 -20.43 -15.91 -8.39
N PRO A 23 -20.90 -14.92 -7.60
CA PRO A 23 -20.46 -14.80 -6.23
C PRO A 23 -20.87 -16.10 -5.54
N ARG A 24 -19.93 -17.05 -5.44
CA ARG A 24 -20.07 -18.21 -4.55
C ARG A 24 -20.38 -17.62 -3.18
N GLU A 25 -21.38 -18.15 -2.51
CA GLU A 25 -21.85 -17.84 -1.16
C GLU A 25 -20.77 -18.06 -0.06
N ALA A 26 -19.55 -17.57 -0.29
CA ALA A 26 -18.46 -17.52 0.69
C ALA A 26 -18.72 -16.45 1.77
N ASP A 27 -19.71 -15.56 1.56
CA ASP A 27 -20.03 -14.45 2.46
C ASP A 27 -20.93 -14.82 3.66
N ALA A 28 -21.50 -16.03 3.72
CA ALA A 28 -22.43 -16.39 4.82
C ALA A 28 -21.79 -17.23 5.94
N GLN A 29 -20.48 -17.51 5.87
CA GLN A 29 -19.76 -18.25 6.91
C GLN A 29 -18.78 -17.34 7.65
N VAL A 30 -19.32 -16.32 8.32
CA VAL A 30 -18.67 -15.72 9.50
C VAL A 30 -18.68 -16.79 10.60
N LYS A 31 -17.78 -17.77 10.42
CA LYS A 31 -17.42 -18.81 11.36
C LYS A 31 -17.07 -18.15 12.69
N ALA A 32 -17.53 -18.77 13.78
CA ALA A 32 -17.15 -18.39 15.13
C ALA A 32 -15.66 -18.03 15.18
N GLU A 33 -15.37 -16.80 15.60
CA GLU A 33 -14.00 -16.29 15.61
C GLU A 33 -13.11 -17.25 16.41
N SER A 34 -12.10 -17.80 15.72
CA SER A 34 -11.12 -18.68 16.33
C SER A 34 -10.56 -18.05 17.60
N GLN A 35 -10.43 -18.85 18.67
CA GLN A 35 -9.82 -18.40 19.91
C GLN A 35 -8.41 -17.82 19.70
N TRP A 36 -7.68 -18.28 18.66
CA TRP A 36 -6.35 -17.79 18.33
C TRP A 36 -6.39 -16.42 17.65
N LEU A 37 -7.40 -16.14 16.83
CA LEU A 37 -7.59 -14.80 16.26
C LEU A 37 -7.92 -13.79 17.36
N ARG A 38 -8.76 -14.17 18.34
CA ARG A 38 -9.02 -13.37 19.54
C ARG A 38 -7.73 -13.10 20.33
N TYR A 39 -6.90 -14.13 20.52
CA TYR A 39 -5.59 -14.00 21.15
C TYR A 39 -4.69 -13.00 20.41
N ILE A 40 -4.53 -13.16 19.09
CA ILE A 40 -3.74 -12.24 18.25
C ILE A 40 -4.23 -10.80 18.42
N LYS A 41 -5.54 -10.55 18.27
CA LYS A 41 -6.13 -9.20 18.38
C LYS A 41 -5.94 -8.57 19.76
N SER A 42 -5.91 -9.38 20.82
CA SER A 42 -5.63 -8.88 22.18
C SER A 42 -4.17 -8.45 22.37
N ARG A 43 -3.24 -9.08 21.65
CA ARG A 43 -1.79 -8.92 21.81
C ARG A 43 -1.16 -7.95 20.81
N LEU A 44 -1.72 -7.88 19.61
CA LEU A 44 -1.17 -7.16 18.48
C LEU A 44 -2.22 -6.22 17.88
N HIS A 45 -1.76 -5.05 17.46
CA HIS A 45 -2.53 -4.12 16.65
C HIS A 45 -1.97 -4.12 15.23
N PHE A 46 -2.84 -4.38 14.24
CA PHE A 46 -2.51 -4.23 12.83
C PHE A 46 -3.03 -2.88 12.33
N GLY A 47 -2.24 -2.20 11.51
CA GLY A 47 -2.64 -0.96 10.85
C GLY A 47 -1.82 -0.70 9.58
N VAL A 48 -2.19 0.33 8.82
CA VAL A 48 -1.35 0.84 7.73
C VAL A 48 -0.64 2.10 8.19
N ARG A 49 0.67 2.18 7.96
CA ARG A 49 1.48 3.39 8.17
C ARG A 49 2.36 3.68 6.95
N SER A 50 2.26 4.89 6.41
CA SER A 50 2.89 5.31 5.16
C SER A 50 2.67 4.29 4.04
N GLY A 51 1.45 3.75 3.97
CA GLY A 51 1.09 2.73 3.00
C GLY A 51 1.79 1.38 3.17
N ARG A 52 2.34 1.07 4.35
CA ARG A 52 2.86 -0.25 4.71
C ARG A 52 2.03 -0.87 5.81
N ILE A 53 1.81 -2.18 5.74
CA ILE A 53 1.14 -2.93 6.81
C ILE A 53 2.11 -3.05 7.99
N MET A 54 1.70 -2.58 9.16
CA MET A 54 2.50 -2.61 10.38
C MET A 54 1.79 -3.40 11.47
N ILE A 55 2.59 -4.06 12.31
CA ILE A 55 2.11 -4.62 13.58
C ILE A 55 2.72 -3.84 14.75
N GLN A 56 1.93 -3.65 15.80
CA GLN A 56 2.36 -3.05 17.05
C GLN A 56 2.02 -4.00 18.20
N VAL A 57 2.99 -4.26 19.07
CA VAL A 57 2.81 -5.11 20.25
C VAL A 57 2.10 -4.33 21.33
N ARG A 58 1.02 -4.90 21.89
CA ARG A 58 0.32 -4.36 23.07
C ARG A 58 0.76 -5.04 24.36
N GLN A 59 1.14 -6.32 24.27
CA GLN A 59 1.59 -7.10 25.40
C GLN A 59 2.71 -8.03 24.97
N SER A 60 3.85 -7.93 25.64
CA SER A 60 5.03 -8.74 25.39
C SER A 60 4.85 -10.22 25.74
N GLY A 61 5.72 -11.05 25.17
CA GLY A 61 5.84 -12.47 25.47
C GLY A 61 5.91 -13.34 24.22
N THR A 62 6.41 -14.56 24.41
CA THR A 62 6.42 -15.60 23.38
C THR A 62 5.25 -16.55 23.61
N PHE A 63 4.55 -16.90 22.53
CA PHE A 63 3.41 -17.79 22.56
C PHE A 63 3.40 -18.65 21.30
N GLN A 64 3.15 -19.94 21.46
CA GLN A 64 2.88 -20.85 20.35
C GLN A 64 1.65 -21.67 20.70
N SER A 65 0.63 -21.60 19.86
CA SER A 65 -0.56 -22.42 20.06
C SER A 65 -0.30 -23.85 19.59
N PRO A 66 -0.93 -24.86 20.23
CA PRO A 66 -1.08 -26.15 19.59
C PRO A 66 -1.93 -26.01 18.32
N TRP A 67 -1.87 -27.01 17.45
CA TRP A 67 -2.82 -27.12 16.34
C TRP A 67 -4.23 -27.30 16.91
N SER A 68 -5.16 -26.42 16.53
CA SER A 68 -6.59 -26.62 16.78
C SER A 68 -7.26 -27.10 15.50
N THR A 69 -8.06 -28.16 15.58
CA THR A 69 -8.87 -28.67 14.47
C THR A 69 -10.35 -28.43 14.78
N ASP A 70 -11.09 -27.79 13.89
CA ASP A 70 -12.54 -27.64 14.03
C ASP A 70 -13.32 -28.85 13.45
N GLY A 71 -14.63 -28.87 13.63
CA GLY A 71 -15.49 -29.95 13.12
C GLY A 71 -15.55 -30.05 11.58
N GLN A 72 -14.99 -29.08 10.85
CA GLN A 72 -14.91 -29.06 9.39
C GLN A 72 -13.51 -29.45 8.88
N GLY A 73 -12.60 -29.86 9.77
CA GLY A 73 -11.23 -30.23 9.42
C GLY A 73 -10.30 -29.05 9.18
N ARG A 74 -10.72 -27.82 9.50
CA ARG A 74 -9.84 -26.64 9.46
C ARG A 74 -8.88 -26.71 10.64
N LYS A 75 -7.59 -26.69 10.34
CA LYS A 75 -6.49 -26.69 11.29
C LYS A 75 -5.85 -25.31 11.34
N GLU A 76 -5.60 -24.83 12.55
CA GLU A 76 -4.96 -23.52 12.76
C GLU A 76 -3.81 -23.61 13.76
N GLN A 77 -2.78 -22.79 13.53
CA GLN A 77 -1.68 -22.59 14.44
C GLN A 77 -1.25 -21.11 14.41
N VAL A 78 -0.96 -20.56 15.59
CA VAL A 78 -0.33 -19.24 15.71
C VAL A 78 0.95 -19.32 16.53
N THR A 79 1.95 -18.57 16.10
CA THR A 79 3.18 -18.31 16.85
C THR A 79 3.36 -16.80 16.95
N VAL A 80 3.56 -16.29 18.16
CA VAL A 80 3.94 -14.90 18.45
C VAL A 80 5.28 -14.95 19.16
N GLN A 81 6.26 -14.20 18.67
CA GLN A 81 7.56 -14.03 19.31
C GLN A 81 7.76 -12.55 19.56
N HIS A 82 8.18 -12.17 20.76
CA HIS A 82 8.62 -10.82 21.09
C HIS A 82 9.97 -10.90 21.79
N ASP A 83 10.98 -10.30 21.18
CA ASP A 83 12.29 -10.12 21.78
C ASP A 83 12.31 -8.80 22.55
N HIS A 84 12.41 -8.90 23.87
CA HIS A 84 12.44 -7.75 24.75
C HIS A 84 13.70 -6.89 24.61
N LEU A 85 14.80 -7.44 24.07
CA LEU A 85 16.06 -6.69 23.94
C LEU A 85 16.04 -5.78 22.71
N SER A 86 15.48 -6.25 21.61
CA SER A 86 15.38 -5.50 20.35
C SER A 86 14.04 -4.77 20.18
N ASP A 87 13.06 -5.05 21.03
CA ASP A 87 11.65 -4.69 20.86
C ASP A 87 11.05 -5.18 19.53
N GLU A 88 11.68 -6.19 18.92
CA GLU A 88 11.17 -6.82 17.72
C GLU A 88 10.13 -7.87 18.06
N ALA A 89 8.97 -7.80 17.43
CA ALA A 89 8.00 -8.88 17.48
C ALA A 89 7.67 -9.39 16.10
N SER A 90 7.29 -10.66 16.06
CA SER A 90 6.76 -11.32 14.89
C SER A 90 5.55 -12.17 15.25
N VAL A 91 4.67 -12.31 14.26
CA VAL A 91 3.54 -13.24 14.29
C VAL A 91 3.61 -14.11 13.05
N ALA A 92 3.37 -15.40 13.22
CA ALA A 92 3.14 -16.35 12.15
C ALA A 92 1.81 -17.04 12.42
N TYR A 93 0.93 -17.05 11.42
CA TYR A 93 -0.35 -17.74 11.46
C TYR A 93 -0.42 -18.72 10.29
N ARG A 94 -0.85 -19.94 10.57
CA ARG A 94 -1.06 -20.98 9.57
C ARG A 94 -2.49 -21.48 9.68
N LEU A 95 -3.15 -21.57 8.53
CA LEU A 95 -4.47 -22.17 8.37
C LEU A 95 -4.38 -23.21 7.27
N ILE A 96 -4.85 -24.41 7.58
CA ILE A 96 -4.95 -25.53 6.64
C ILE A 96 -6.40 -25.97 6.65
N SER A 97 -7.02 -26.00 5.48
CA SER A 97 -8.41 -26.43 5.33
C SER A 97 -8.55 -27.28 4.06
N PRO A 98 -9.68 -27.97 3.86
CA PRO A 98 -9.93 -28.67 2.61
C PRO A 98 -9.85 -27.74 1.38
N ASP A 99 -10.21 -26.47 1.53
CA ASP A 99 -10.34 -25.53 0.43
C ASP A 99 -9.06 -24.72 0.19
N GLU A 100 -8.32 -24.38 1.23
CA GLU A 100 -7.10 -23.57 1.13
C GLU A 100 -6.08 -23.82 2.24
N ASN A 101 -4.83 -23.58 1.90
CA ASN A 101 -3.71 -23.41 2.81
C ASN A 101 -3.31 -21.92 2.81
N LEU A 102 -3.34 -21.30 3.98
CA LEU A 102 -2.96 -19.90 4.18
C LEU A 102 -1.80 -19.84 5.18
N VAL A 103 -0.73 -19.16 4.79
CA VAL A 103 0.37 -18.78 5.66
C VAL A 103 0.46 -17.26 5.70
N PHE A 104 0.39 -16.71 6.90
CA PHE A 104 0.57 -15.29 7.15
C PHE A 104 1.75 -15.09 8.10
N SER A 105 2.63 -14.14 7.80
CA SER A 105 3.63 -13.69 8.74
C SER A 105 3.77 -12.17 8.71
N ALA A 106 4.00 -11.57 9.87
CA ALA A 106 4.28 -10.15 10.00
C ALA A 106 5.29 -9.89 11.11
N ALA A 107 6.07 -8.81 10.99
CA ALA A 107 7.04 -8.37 12.00
C ALA A 107 6.98 -6.86 12.21
N THR A 108 7.41 -6.39 13.40
CA THR A 108 7.39 -4.96 13.76
C THR A 108 8.31 -4.10 12.89
N ASN A 109 9.32 -4.70 12.26
CA ASN A 109 10.16 -4.06 11.25
C ASN A 109 9.47 -3.82 9.90
N GLY A 110 8.17 -4.09 9.80
CA GLY A 110 7.36 -3.86 8.60
C GLY A 110 7.44 -4.98 7.57
N ARG A 111 8.08 -6.12 7.86
CA ARG A 111 7.99 -7.30 7.00
C ARG A 111 6.58 -7.90 7.10
N VAL A 112 5.93 -8.17 5.98
CA VAL A 112 4.68 -8.95 5.90
C VAL A 112 4.75 -9.91 4.73
N ALA A 113 4.31 -11.15 4.93
CA ALA A 113 4.16 -12.13 3.85
C ALA A 113 2.84 -12.88 4.01
N ILE A 114 2.12 -13.04 2.91
CA ILE A 114 0.87 -13.79 2.81
C ILE A 114 1.02 -14.77 1.65
N GLN A 115 0.84 -16.05 1.91
CA GLN A 115 0.87 -17.10 0.91
C GLN A 115 -0.44 -17.88 0.98
N ARG A 116 -1.09 -18.05 -0.16
CA ARG A 116 -2.32 -18.82 -0.33
C ARG A 116 -2.11 -19.87 -1.39
N GLU A 117 -2.48 -21.10 -1.07
CA GLU A 117 -2.43 -22.25 -1.97
C GLU A 117 -3.74 -23.03 -1.89
N ALA A 118 -4.09 -23.72 -2.97
CA ALA A 118 -5.23 -24.62 -2.97
C ALA A 118 -5.05 -25.73 -1.92
N GLY A 119 -6.11 -25.99 -1.15
CA GLY A 119 -6.21 -27.18 -0.30
C GLY A 119 -6.46 -28.43 -1.13
N GLU A 120 -6.64 -29.58 -0.48
CA GLU A 120 -6.88 -30.87 -1.15
C GLU A 120 -8.11 -30.87 -2.09
N LYS A 121 -9.12 -30.05 -1.76
CA LYS A 121 -10.37 -29.88 -2.52
C LYS A 121 -10.52 -28.47 -3.09
N GLY A 122 -9.51 -27.63 -2.89
CA GLY A 122 -9.52 -26.23 -3.28
C GLY A 122 -9.32 -26.02 -4.76
N GLU A 123 -10.03 -25.05 -5.32
CA GLU A 123 -9.80 -24.53 -6.67
C GLU A 123 -9.26 -23.09 -6.65
N ILE A 124 -8.78 -22.62 -5.49
CA ILE A 124 -8.28 -21.24 -5.39
C ILE A 124 -7.01 -21.07 -6.21
N VAL A 125 -6.91 -19.93 -6.91
CA VAL A 125 -5.69 -19.55 -7.61
C VAL A 125 -4.61 -19.19 -6.57
N PRO A 126 -3.43 -19.82 -6.61
CA PRO A 126 -2.36 -19.51 -5.68
C PRO A 126 -1.95 -18.04 -5.76
N GLY A 127 -1.63 -17.47 -4.61
CA GLY A 127 -1.27 -16.06 -4.48
C GLY A 127 -0.23 -15.83 -3.38
N GLU A 128 0.66 -14.88 -3.62
CA GLU A 128 1.75 -14.51 -2.74
C GLU A 128 1.83 -12.98 -2.67
N PHE A 129 1.69 -12.41 -1.47
CA PHE A 129 1.92 -11.01 -1.20
C PHE A 129 3.15 -10.88 -0.29
N LEU A 130 4.12 -10.07 -0.71
CA LEU A 130 5.35 -9.79 0.02
C LEU A 130 5.51 -8.29 0.23
N GLN A 131 5.73 -7.92 1.48
CA GLN A 131 6.16 -6.61 1.91
C GLN A 131 7.50 -6.77 2.63
N PRO A 132 8.65 -6.42 2.02
CA PRO A 132 9.92 -6.40 2.72
C PRO A 132 9.95 -5.28 3.79
N PRO A 133 10.94 -5.23 4.70
CA PRO A 133 11.08 -4.10 5.63
C PRO A 133 11.18 -2.73 4.93
N ALA A 134 11.88 -2.70 3.80
CA ALA A 134 12.02 -1.53 2.93
C ALA A 134 11.97 -1.96 1.45
N GLY A 135 11.57 -1.04 0.58
CA GLY A 135 11.43 -1.29 -0.86
C GLY A 135 9.99 -1.61 -1.30
N PRO A 136 9.81 -1.96 -2.58
CA PRO A 136 8.50 -2.20 -3.16
C PRO A 136 7.82 -3.43 -2.54
N LEU A 137 6.49 -3.40 -2.57
CA LEU A 137 5.62 -4.55 -2.32
C LEU A 137 5.53 -5.38 -3.60
N THR A 138 5.36 -6.68 -3.45
CA THR A 138 5.14 -7.60 -4.57
C THR A 138 3.86 -8.39 -4.33
N LEU A 139 2.97 -8.42 -5.31
CA LEU A 139 1.82 -9.32 -5.36
C LEU A 139 1.98 -10.22 -6.58
N ALA A 140 2.06 -11.53 -6.36
CA ALA A 140 2.16 -12.51 -7.42
C ALA A 140 1.06 -13.55 -7.32
N PHE A 141 0.44 -13.90 -8.44
CA PHE A 141 -0.68 -14.86 -8.49
C PHE A 141 -0.76 -15.56 -9.85
N GLY A 142 -1.42 -16.72 -9.89
CA GLY A 142 -1.57 -17.53 -11.10
C GLY A 142 -1.21 -18.99 -10.87
N LYS A 143 -1.40 -19.83 -11.89
CA LYS A 143 -1.17 -21.28 -11.85
C LYS A 143 -0.31 -21.71 -13.04
N ASP A 144 0.43 -22.81 -12.89
CA ASP A 144 1.00 -23.61 -13.99
C ASP A 144 1.75 -22.81 -15.08
N GLY A 145 2.65 -21.91 -14.68
CA GLY A 145 3.50 -21.13 -15.60
C GLY A 145 2.92 -19.78 -16.05
N GLU A 146 1.65 -19.49 -15.77
CA GLU A 146 1.00 -18.19 -16.00
C GLU A 146 1.02 -17.31 -14.75
N LYS A 147 2.20 -17.10 -14.15
CA LYS A 147 2.35 -16.25 -12.95
C LYS A 147 2.38 -14.78 -13.36
N THR A 148 1.42 -13.99 -12.87
CA THR A 148 1.44 -12.53 -12.95
C THR A 148 2.08 -11.98 -11.69
N THR A 149 3.00 -11.04 -11.84
CA THR A 149 3.66 -10.34 -10.72
C THR A 149 3.44 -8.84 -10.87
N ILE A 150 3.00 -8.21 -9.79
CA ILE A 150 2.75 -6.77 -9.69
C ILE A 150 3.66 -6.22 -8.60
N GLU A 151 4.39 -5.15 -8.90
CA GLU A 151 5.17 -4.41 -7.91
C GLU A 151 4.56 -3.03 -7.67
N ALA A 152 4.52 -2.60 -6.41
CA ALA A 152 3.97 -1.31 -6.03
C ALA A 152 4.74 -0.73 -4.83
N PRO A 153 4.99 0.59 -4.76
CA PRO A 153 5.72 1.18 -3.63
C PRO A 153 5.02 0.98 -2.27
N THR A 154 3.68 1.04 -2.27
CA THR A 154 2.85 0.94 -1.07
C THR A 154 1.54 0.20 -1.34
N ILE A 155 0.82 -0.19 -0.29
CA ILE A 155 -0.47 -0.89 -0.40
C ILE A 155 -1.51 0.02 -1.06
N TRP A 156 -1.40 1.33 -0.89
CA TRP A 156 -2.28 2.32 -1.53
C TRP A 156 -2.09 2.33 -3.05
N HIS A 157 -0.84 2.27 -3.54
CA HIS A 157 -0.59 2.14 -4.98
C HIS A 157 -1.19 0.85 -5.52
N LEU A 158 -1.02 -0.26 -4.80
CA LEU A 158 -1.55 -1.56 -5.21
C LEU A 158 -3.09 -1.55 -5.26
N LEU A 159 -3.74 -1.05 -4.21
CA LEU A 159 -5.21 -0.96 -4.14
C LEU A 159 -5.80 -0.02 -5.19
N LEU A 160 -5.15 1.12 -5.45
CA LEU A 160 -5.62 2.08 -6.44
C LEU A 160 -5.41 1.59 -7.87
N ALA A 161 -4.26 0.97 -8.18
CA ALA A 161 -3.93 0.51 -9.52
C ALA A 161 -4.51 -0.87 -9.88
N HIS A 162 -4.61 -1.77 -8.91
CA HIS A 162 -4.90 -3.18 -9.12
C HIS A 162 -5.93 -3.71 -8.11
N ARG A 163 -7.04 -2.97 -7.95
CA ARG A 163 -8.10 -3.24 -6.97
C ARG A 163 -8.58 -4.68 -6.98
N GLU A 164 -8.96 -5.19 -8.15
CA GLU A 164 -9.52 -6.53 -8.33
C GLU A 164 -8.54 -7.62 -7.83
N ALA A 165 -7.26 -7.48 -8.14
CA ALA A 165 -6.23 -8.39 -7.66
C ALA A 165 -6.06 -8.31 -6.13
N CYS A 166 -6.11 -7.11 -5.55
CA CYS A 166 -6.08 -6.96 -4.09
C CYS A 166 -7.29 -7.62 -3.41
N GLU A 167 -8.49 -7.36 -3.91
CA GLU A 167 -9.75 -7.92 -3.39
C GLU A 167 -9.77 -9.44 -3.46
N GLN A 168 -9.15 -10.02 -4.49
CA GLN A 168 -9.09 -11.47 -4.64
C GLN A 168 -7.97 -12.12 -3.79
N TYR A 169 -6.76 -11.54 -3.77
CA TYR A 169 -5.57 -12.23 -3.28
C TYR A 169 -5.05 -11.72 -1.93
N VAL A 170 -5.28 -10.44 -1.59
CA VAL A 170 -4.67 -9.79 -0.42
C VAL A 170 -5.69 -9.54 0.69
N LEU A 171 -6.79 -8.86 0.36
CA LEU A 171 -7.77 -8.41 1.34
C LEU A 171 -8.44 -9.54 2.12
N PRO A 172 -8.85 -10.68 1.53
CA PRO A 172 -9.47 -11.77 2.29
C PRO A 172 -8.58 -12.27 3.44
N SER A 173 -7.27 -12.37 3.20
CA SER A 173 -6.31 -12.76 4.23
C SER A 173 -6.17 -11.70 5.32
N LEU A 174 -6.17 -10.41 4.98
CA LEU A 174 -6.08 -9.33 5.96
C LEU A 174 -7.36 -9.22 6.81
N THR A 175 -8.53 -9.47 6.22
CA THR A 175 -9.83 -9.47 6.90
C THR A 175 -9.90 -10.56 7.98
N ILE A 176 -9.17 -11.67 7.88
CA ILE A 176 -9.07 -12.67 8.96
C ILE A 176 -8.50 -12.04 10.24
N PHE A 177 -7.47 -11.21 10.12
CA PHE A 177 -6.80 -10.58 11.27
C PHE A 177 -7.53 -9.33 11.76
N ARG A 178 -8.16 -8.59 10.86
CA ARG A 178 -8.96 -7.40 11.17
C ARG A 178 -10.24 -7.39 10.30
N PRO A 179 -11.33 -8.01 10.76
CA PRO A 179 -12.59 -8.06 10.00
C PRO A 179 -13.20 -6.69 9.74
N ASP A 180 -12.89 -5.73 10.61
CA ASP A 180 -13.29 -4.32 10.50
C ASP A 180 -12.41 -3.52 9.54
N TRP A 181 -11.37 -4.13 8.94
CA TRP A 181 -10.41 -3.46 8.08
C TRP A 181 -10.98 -3.25 6.68
N LYS A 182 -11.71 -2.16 6.54
CA LYS A 182 -12.32 -1.70 5.28
C LYS A 182 -11.29 -1.07 4.33
N LEU A 183 -10.19 -1.76 4.03
CA LEU A 183 -9.07 -1.21 3.23
C LEU A 183 -9.49 -0.76 1.83
N ALA A 184 -10.36 -1.52 1.16
CA ALA A 184 -10.89 -1.13 -0.15
C ALA A 184 -11.72 0.16 -0.08
N GLU A 185 -12.63 0.27 0.90
CA GLU A 185 -13.42 1.48 1.13
C GLU A 185 -12.50 2.67 1.49
N HIS A 186 -11.45 2.42 2.27
CA HIS A 186 -10.47 3.43 2.62
C HIS A 186 -9.69 3.92 1.40
N ALA A 187 -9.31 3.04 0.47
CA ALA A 187 -8.69 3.43 -0.79
C ALA A 187 -9.63 4.31 -1.64
N ASP A 188 -10.92 4.01 -1.66
CA ASP A 188 -11.93 4.86 -2.31
C ASP A 188 -12.01 6.25 -1.68
N GLU A 189 -11.97 6.33 -0.35
CA GLU A 189 -11.93 7.59 0.39
C GLU A 189 -10.65 8.39 0.10
N VAL A 190 -9.49 7.72 0.07
CA VAL A 190 -8.21 8.33 -0.31
C VAL A 190 -8.27 8.92 -1.71
N GLU A 191 -8.75 8.17 -2.71
CA GLU A 191 -8.87 8.68 -4.09
C GLU A 191 -9.80 9.90 -4.16
N ARG A 192 -10.96 9.86 -3.49
CA ARG A 192 -11.88 11.00 -3.44
C ARG A 192 -11.23 12.23 -2.82
N GLU A 193 -10.53 12.06 -1.70
CA GLU A 193 -9.85 13.15 -1.00
C GLU A 193 -8.70 13.74 -1.83
N MET A 194 -7.95 12.91 -2.54
CA MET A 194 -6.92 13.37 -3.47
C MET A 194 -7.50 14.19 -4.62
N LEU A 195 -8.56 13.69 -5.28
CA LEU A 195 -9.20 14.39 -6.39
C LEU A 195 -9.84 15.71 -5.93
N ARG A 196 -10.42 15.74 -4.73
CA ARG A 196 -10.94 16.96 -4.11
C ARG A 196 -9.82 17.98 -3.88
N ALA A 197 -8.74 17.59 -3.21
CA ALA A 197 -7.61 18.48 -2.94
C ALA A 197 -6.94 18.99 -4.23
N ALA A 198 -6.86 18.15 -5.27
CA ALA A 198 -6.34 18.53 -6.57
C ALA A 198 -7.19 19.61 -7.26
N ARG A 199 -8.53 19.56 -7.11
CA ARG A 199 -9.46 20.58 -7.64
C ARG A 199 -9.42 21.88 -6.84
N GLU A 200 -9.26 21.79 -5.53
CA GLU A 200 -9.17 22.95 -4.63
C GLU A 200 -7.81 23.68 -4.73
N ASP A 201 -6.89 23.20 -5.57
CA ASP A 201 -5.53 23.73 -5.74
C ASP A 201 -4.76 23.84 -4.41
N LYS A 202 -5.06 22.92 -3.48
CA LYS A 202 -4.37 22.82 -2.20
C LYS A 202 -3.12 21.98 -2.36
N LEU A 203 -2.18 22.46 -3.17
CA LEU A 203 -0.85 21.89 -3.20
C LEU A 203 -0.09 22.32 -1.93
N PRO A 204 0.60 21.40 -1.27
CA PRO A 204 1.51 21.79 -0.21
C PRO A 204 2.64 22.66 -0.78
N ASP A 205 2.95 23.76 -0.09
CA ASP A 205 3.99 24.71 -0.51
C ASP A 205 5.39 24.14 -0.30
N ARG A 206 5.86 23.36 -1.28
CA ARG A 206 7.16 22.69 -1.24
C ARG A 206 8.32 23.68 -1.17
N ARG A 207 8.17 24.89 -1.74
CA ARG A 207 9.21 25.93 -1.70
C ARG A 207 9.43 26.40 -0.27
N LYS A 208 8.33 26.71 0.43
CA LYS A 208 8.38 27.04 1.86
C LYS A 208 8.96 25.90 2.70
N TRP A 209 8.67 24.65 2.37
CA TRP A 209 9.27 23.51 3.07
C TRP A 209 10.76 23.36 2.80
N ALA A 210 11.21 23.60 1.56
CA ALA A 210 12.62 23.62 1.20
C ALA A 210 13.40 24.71 1.95
N GLU A 211 12.82 25.91 2.06
CA GLU A 211 13.40 27.00 2.86
C GLU A 211 13.53 26.62 4.34
N LEU A 212 12.50 26.00 4.93
CA LEU A 212 12.55 25.54 6.31
C LEU A 212 13.62 24.45 6.51
N VAL A 213 13.74 23.51 5.57
CA VAL A 213 14.79 22.47 5.62
C VAL A 213 16.18 23.10 5.51
N SER A 214 16.36 24.07 4.61
CA SER A 214 17.62 24.82 4.51
C SER A 214 17.96 25.51 5.83
N GLN A 215 16.98 26.12 6.50
CA GLN A 215 17.16 26.80 7.80
C GLN A 215 17.50 25.85 8.95
N LEU A 216 17.29 24.53 8.82
CA LEU A 216 17.74 23.56 9.83
C LEU A 216 19.27 23.48 9.94
N GLY A 217 20.00 23.92 8.90
CA GLY A 217 21.46 23.99 8.89
C GLY A 217 22.03 25.39 9.15
N ASP A 218 21.19 26.39 9.47
CA ASP A 218 21.63 27.79 9.70
C ASP A 218 22.59 27.86 10.90
N GLU A 219 23.63 28.71 10.86
CA GLU A 219 24.60 28.85 11.96
C GLU A 219 23.95 29.37 13.26
N GLN A 220 22.88 30.16 13.16
CA GLN A 220 22.16 30.72 14.29
C GLN A 220 21.20 29.68 14.88
N TYR A 221 21.46 29.27 16.13
CA TYR A 221 20.64 28.31 16.87
C TYR A 221 19.15 28.69 16.88
N ALA A 222 18.83 29.97 17.09
CA ALA A 222 17.45 30.45 17.12
C ALA A 222 16.69 30.21 15.80
N ARG A 223 17.38 30.29 14.65
CA ARG A 223 16.79 30.04 13.33
C ARG A 223 16.57 28.54 13.11
N ARG A 224 17.54 27.70 13.46
CA ARG A 224 17.40 26.23 13.40
C ARG A 224 16.19 25.75 14.21
N GLU A 225 16.06 26.21 15.46
CA GLU A 225 14.96 25.82 16.35
C GLU A 225 13.61 26.40 15.91
N ALA A 226 13.60 27.59 15.29
CA ALA A 226 12.38 28.12 14.70
C ALA A 226 11.92 27.28 13.49
N ALA A 227 12.86 26.87 12.62
CA ALA A 227 12.58 26.01 11.48
C ALA A 227 12.09 24.61 11.90
N ASP A 228 12.76 23.99 12.87
CA ASP A 228 12.37 22.67 13.43
C ASP A 228 10.93 22.71 13.97
N ARG A 229 10.61 23.70 14.82
CA ARG A 229 9.26 23.87 15.36
C ARG A 229 8.22 24.12 14.27
N ARG A 230 8.55 24.90 13.25
CA ARG A 230 7.65 25.17 12.11
C ARG A 230 7.40 23.91 11.28
N LEU A 231 8.42 23.11 10.99
CA LEU A 231 8.27 21.83 10.30
C LEU A 231 7.39 20.86 11.09
N ARG A 232 7.57 20.79 12.42
CA ARG A 232 6.69 19.97 13.28
C ARG A 232 5.26 20.50 13.32
N ALA A 233 5.07 21.82 13.37
CA ALA A 233 3.76 22.44 13.38
C ALA A 233 2.98 22.26 12.06
N LEU A 234 3.69 22.06 10.94
CA LEU A 234 3.08 21.68 9.66
C LEU A 234 2.43 20.29 9.70
N GLY A 235 2.86 19.41 10.61
CA GLY A 235 2.28 18.09 10.82
C GLY A 235 2.60 17.08 9.71
N ARG A 236 1.69 16.12 9.47
CA ARG A 236 1.87 15.03 8.50
C ARG A 236 2.19 15.45 7.06
N PRO A 237 1.58 16.51 6.48
CA PRO A 237 1.81 16.86 5.09
C PRO A 237 3.29 16.96 4.70
N VAL A 238 4.15 17.41 5.62
CA VAL A 238 5.58 17.60 5.34
C VAL A 238 6.36 16.28 5.33
N ILE A 239 5.83 15.19 5.88
CA ILE A 239 6.55 13.90 6.00
C ILE A 239 6.92 13.35 4.63
N ALA A 240 5.98 13.29 3.68
CA ALA A 240 6.24 12.78 2.33
C ALA A 240 7.36 13.58 1.65
N TYR A 241 7.31 14.91 1.76
CA TYR A 241 8.37 15.79 1.28
C TYR A 241 9.73 15.49 1.95
N LEU A 242 9.79 15.44 3.28
CA LEU A 242 11.02 15.17 4.01
C LEU A 242 11.61 13.78 3.70
N LYS A 243 10.76 12.78 3.44
CA LYS A 243 11.19 11.44 3.01
C LYS A 243 11.74 11.43 1.59
N SER A 244 11.22 12.29 0.71
CA SER A 244 11.65 12.41 -0.70
C SER A 244 13.00 13.12 -0.90
N LEU A 245 13.52 13.82 0.12
CA LEU A 245 14.79 14.54 0.03
C LEU A 245 15.96 13.58 -0.22
N ASP A 246 16.86 13.94 -1.14
CA ASP A 246 18.14 13.27 -1.26
C ASP A 246 18.94 13.52 0.02
N ARG A 247 19.09 12.47 0.84
CA ARG A 247 19.79 12.56 2.12
C ARG A 247 21.25 12.96 1.94
N LYS A 248 21.88 12.62 0.82
CA LYS A 248 23.28 12.92 0.54
C LYS A 248 23.52 14.40 0.27
N SER A 249 22.49 15.14 -0.13
CA SER A 249 22.60 16.59 -0.38
C SER A 249 22.40 17.44 0.88
N LEU A 250 22.03 16.84 2.01
CA LEU A 250 21.81 17.52 3.30
C LEU A 250 23.07 17.45 4.16
N ASP A 251 23.35 18.51 4.93
CA ASP A 251 24.43 18.47 5.94
C ASP A 251 24.06 17.55 7.13
N PRO A 252 25.04 17.11 7.96
CA PRO A 252 24.77 16.19 9.06
C PRO A 252 23.71 16.67 10.08
N GLU A 253 23.65 17.97 10.39
CA GLU A 253 22.66 18.54 11.32
C GLU A 253 21.27 18.50 10.69
N GLN A 254 21.15 18.89 9.41
CA GLN A 254 19.91 18.77 8.64
C GLN A 254 19.44 17.31 8.58
N GLN A 255 20.33 16.37 8.24
CA GLN A 255 19.99 14.94 8.20
C GLN A 255 19.44 14.44 9.53
N TYR A 256 20.13 14.74 10.63
CA TYR A 256 19.72 14.37 11.98
C TYR A 256 18.36 14.95 12.36
N ARG A 257 18.15 16.26 12.15
CA ARG A 257 16.88 16.92 12.50
C ARG A 257 15.72 16.45 11.65
N VAL A 258 15.90 16.34 10.34
CA VAL A 258 14.87 15.81 9.46
C VAL A 258 14.49 14.39 9.89
N HIS A 259 15.46 13.53 10.22
CA HIS A 259 15.18 12.20 10.74
C HIS A 259 14.32 12.25 12.02
N ARG A 260 14.69 13.08 13.00
CA ARG A 260 13.92 13.23 14.26
C ARG A 260 12.54 13.84 14.07
N ILE A 261 12.37 14.75 13.12
CA ILE A 261 11.06 15.33 12.78
C ILE A 261 10.19 14.24 12.18
N VAL A 262 10.69 13.50 11.19
CA VAL A 262 9.96 12.38 10.56
C VAL A 262 9.56 11.34 11.60
N GLN A 263 10.48 10.92 12.47
CA GLN A 263 10.20 9.94 13.52
C GLN A 263 9.14 10.45 14.50
N SER A 264 9.31 11.67 15.03
CA SER A 264 8.34 12.24 15.97
C SER A 264 6.96 12.44 15.37
N LEU A 265 6.89 12.82 14.09
CA LEU A 265 5.61 12.95 13.40
C LEU A 265 5.00 11.57 13.12
N ALA A 266 5.81 10.56 12.78
CA ALA A 266 5.35 9.19 12.54
C ALA A 266 4.84 8.50 13.82
N ASP A 267 5.51 8.71 14.95
CA ASP A 267 5.19 8.06 16.23
C ASP A 267 3.94 8.65 16.91
N ALA A 268 3.63 9.91 16.65
CA ALA A 268 2.47 10.59 17.23
C ALA A 268 1.11 10.08 16.68
N LEU A 269 1.12 9.13 15.73
CA LEU A 269 -0.03 8.84 14.91
C LEU A 269 -0.68 7.50 15.27
N ARG A 270 -1.98 7.58 15.56
CA ARG A 270 -2.92 6.45 15.48
C ARG A 270 -3.19 6.11 14.01
N ASP A 271 -4.03 5.10 13.78
CA ASP A 271 -4.44 4.61 12.45
C ASP A 271 -4.58 5.74 11.41
N GLU A 272 -4.01 5.54 10.23
CA GLU A 272 -4.04 6.51 9.13
C GLU A 272 -5.48 6.86 8.73
N SER A 273 -5.81 8.15 8.74
CA SER A 273 -7.07 8.62 8.17
C SER A 273 -6.94 8.73 6.65
N PRO A 274 -8.03 8.53 5.88
CA PRO A 274 -7.95 8.60 4.42
C PRO A 274 -7.47 9.97 3.93
N ARG A 275 -7.84 11.03 4.65
CA ARG A 275 -7.42 12.39 4.34
C ARG A 275 -5.91 12.58 4.52
N ASP A 276 -5.33 12.04 5.59
CA ASP A 276 -3.88 12.13 5.82
C ASP A 276 -3.12 11.38 4.72
N THR A 277 -3.55 10.16 4.43
CA THR A 277 -2.98 9.35 3.35
C THR A 277 -3.11 10.04 2.00
N ALA A 278 -4.26 10.64 1.70
CA ALA A 278 -4.45 11.42 0.48
C ALA A 278 -3.43 12.54 0.36
N ILE A 279 -3.22 13.32 1.44
CA ILE A 279 -2.24 14.41 1.47
C ILE A 279 -0.81 13.88 1.21
N ASP A 280 -0.44 12.77 1.83
CA ASP A 280 0.88 12.16 1.62
C ASP A 280 1.07 11.80 0.13
N LEU A 281 0.05 11.22 -0.49
CA LEU A 281 0.07 10.80 -1.91
C LEU A 281 -0.03 11.97 -2.90
N LEU A 282 -0.53 13.16 -2.50
CA LEU A 282 -0.66 14.32 -3.42
C LEU A 282 0.67 14.68 -4.09
N THR A 283 1.78 14.49 -3.38
CA THR A 283 3.11 14.87 -3.86
C THR A 283 3.82 13.80 -4.69
N GLU A 284 3.19 12.64 -4.90
CA GLU A 284 3.80 11.49 -5.57
C GLU A 284 3.38 11.40 -7.04
N PRO A 285 4.27 11.62 -8.03
CA PRO A 285 3.90 11.60 -9.44
C PRO A 285 3.25 10.28 -9.91
N THR A 286 3.70 9.15 -9.35
CA THR A 286 3.25 7.80 -9.72
C THR A 286 1.76 7.56 -9.47
N ILE A 287 1.20 8.15 -8.41
CA ILE A 287 -0.22 7.98 -8.10
C ILE A 287 -1.11 8.70 -9.12
N TRP A 288 -0.66 9.84 -9.63
CA TRP A 288 -1.40 10.59 -10.64
C TRP A 288 -1.42 9.86 -11.97
N LEU A 289 -0.33 9.19 -12.33
CA LEU A 289 -0.31 8.28 -13.48
C LEU A 289 -1.33 7.14 -13.36
N ILE A 290 -1.54 6.60 -12.15
CA ILE A 290 -2.57 5.59 -11.89
C ILE A 290 -3.97 6.19 -12.14
N LEU A 291 -4.23 7.38 -11.59
CA LEU A 291 -5.53 8.05 -11.75
C LEU A 291 -5.82 8.50 -13.18
N MET A 292 -4.80 8.71 -14.01
CA MET A 292 -4.94 9.02 -15.44
C MET A 292 -5.45 7.83 -16.28
N ASP A 293 -5.35 6.58 -15.80
CA ASP A 293 -5.91 5.40 -16.51
C ASP A 293 -7.39 5.14 -16.16
N ARG A 294 -7.98 5.92 -15.23
CA ARG A 294 -9.39 5.76 -14.82
C ARG A 294 -10.37 5.94 -15.99
N GLU A 295 -11.56 5.34 -15.86
CA GLU A 295 -12.59 5.36 -16.90
C GLU A 295 -13.28 6.73 -17.06
N THR A 296 -13.36 7.51 -15.99
CA THR A 296 -14.04 8.81 -16.00
C THR A 296 -13.13 9.92 -16.51
N SER A 297 -13.60 10.67 -17.51
CA SER A 297 -12.86 11.80 -18.10
C SER A 297 -12.45 12.86 -17.07
N ALA A 298 -13.37 13.21 -16.18
CA ALA A 298 -13.14 14.22 -15.14
C ALA A 298 -12.01 13.83 -14.16
N THR A 299 -11.83 12.54 -13.86
CA THR A 299 -10.73 12.07 -13.02
C THR A 299 -9.40 12.19 -13.76
N ARG A 300 -9.37 11.82 -15.04
CA ARG A 300 -8.16 11.92 -15.87
C ARG A 300 -7.70 13.36 -16.05
N GLU A 301 -8.62 14.27 -16.32
CA GLU A 301 -8.31 15.69 -16.47
C GLU A 301 -7.78 16.29 -15.16
N ALA A 302 -8.42 15.99 -14.03
CA ALA A 302 -7.97 16.45 -12.72
C ALA A 302 -6.57 15.91 -12.37
N ALA A 303 -6.32 14.63 -12.66
CA ALA A 303 -5.02 13.99 -12.43
C ALA A 303 -3.92 14.57 -13.33
N ALA A 304 -4.19 14.73 -14.63
CA ALA A 304 -3.25 15.33 -15.58
C ALA A 304 -2.86 16.75 -15.18
N LYS A 305 -3.86 17.62 -14.90
CA LYS A 305 -3.63 19.00 -14.45
C LYS A 305 -2.88 19.08 -13.13
N HIS A 306 -3.11 18.12 -12.22
CA HIS A 306 -2.33 18.05 -10.98
C HIS A 306 -0.88 17.66 -11.24
N LEU A 307 -0.65 16.66 -12.09
CA LEU A 307 0.69 16.22 -12.45
C LEU A 307 1.48 17.32 -13.16
N GLU A 308 0.88 18.10 -14.06
CA GLU A 308 1.52 19.26 -14.70
C GLU A 308 2.03 20.29 -13.68
N ARG A 309 1.21 20.59 -12.66
CA ARG A 309 1.61 21.50 -11.58
C ARG A 309 2.75 20.92 -10.75
N LEU A 310 2.67 19.63 -10.42
CA LEU A 310 3.70 18.95 -9.65
C LEU A 310 5.05 18.92 -10.38
N LEU A 311 5.03 18.81 -11.70
CA LEU A 311 6.21 18.82 -12.56
C LEU A 311 6.64 20.23 -13.03
N GLU A 312 5.86 21.26 -12.67
CA GLU A 312 6.03 22.65 -13.11
C GLU A 312 6.15 22.80 -14.65
N ARG A 313 5.49 21.93 -15.42
CA ARG A 313 5.53 21.92 -16.90
C ARG A 313 4.32 21.21 -17.51
N PRO A 314 3.94 21.52 -18.76
CA PRO A 314 2.88 20.78 -19.46
C PRO A 314 3.30 19.32 -19.72
N ILE A 315 2.33 18.40 -19.74
CA ILE A 315 2.54 16.99 -20.05
C ILE A 315 1.86 16.60 -21.37
N ALA A 316 2.44 15.66 -22.11
CA ALA A 316 1.86 15.15 -23.34
C ALA A 316 0.82 14.06 -23.06
N PHE A 317 -0.36 14.45 -22.57
CA PHE A 317 -1.46 13.55 -22.27
C PHE A 317 -2.81 14.10 -22.74
N ASP A 318 -3.59 13.28 -23.44
CA ASP A 318 -4.94 13.62 -23.87
C ASP A 318 -5.96 12.82 -23.04
N PRO A 319 -6.73 13.46 -22.13
CA PRO A 319 -7.71 12.76 -21.30
C PRO A 319 -8.91 12.22 -22.12
N MET A 320 -9.13 12.68 -23.35
CA MET A 320 -10.21 12.21 -24.23
C MET A 320 -9.79 11.11 -25.21
N ALA A 321 -8.49 10.79 -25.28
CA ALA A 321 -8.01 9.73 -26.14
C ALA A 321 -8.55 8.34 -25.74
N ASP A 322 -8.54 7.41 -26.70
CA ASP A 322 -8.90 6.01 -26.45
C ASP A 322 -7.95 5.36 -25.42
N GLN A 323 -8.38 4.26 -24.82
CA GLN A 323 -7.64 3.60 -23.74
C GLN A 323 -6.25 3.14 -24.16
N ALA A 324 -6.05 2.67 -25.40
CA ALA A 324 -4.75 2.21 -25.87
C ALA A 324 -3.78 3.39 -26.02
N THR A 325 -4.24 4.49 -26.60
CA THR A 325 -3.47 5.73 -26.72
C THR A 325 -3.10 6.30 -25.34
N ARG A 326 -4.05 6.39 -24.41
CA ARG A 326 -3.79 6.87 -23.04
C ARG A 326 -2.75 6.01 -22.32
N ARG A 327 -2.81 4.69 -22.43
CA ARG A 327 -1.81 3.79 -21.85
C ARG A 327 -0.41 4.02 -22.41
N LEU A 328 -0.28 4.29 -23.71
CA LEU A 328 1.00 4.63 -24.32
C LEU A 328 1.54 5.97 -23.80
N GLN A 329 0.69 6.98 -23.64
CA GLN A 329 1.07 8.28 -23.06
C GLN A 329 1.51 8.14 -21.60
N ILE A 330 0.77 7.40 -20.79
CA ILE A 330 1.10 7.13 -19.37
C ILE A 330 2.45 6.39 -19.26
N GLU A 331 2.69 5.40 -20.12
CA GLU A 331 3.96 4.66 -20.14
C GLU A 331 5.14 5.54 -20.56
N ALA A 332 4.94 6.48 -21.50
CA ALA A 332 5.96 7.46 -21.86
C ALA A 332 6.31 8.38 -20.68
N LEU A 333 5.30 8.89 -19.96
CA LEU A 333 5.50 9.71 -18.76
C LEU A 333 6.19 8.92 -17.63
N ARG A 334 5.82 7.64 -17.44
CA ARG A 334 6.48 6.77 -16.46
C ARG A 334 7.98 6.62 -16.75
N LYS A 335 8.35 6.41 -18.02
CA LYS A 335 9.76 6.34 -18.44
C LYS A 335 10.50 7.65 -18.26
N GLU A 336 9.82 8.78 -18.39
CA GLU A 336 10.41 10.09 -18.16
C GLU A 336 10.69 10.34 -16.67
N LEU A 337 9.75 9.99 -15.80
CA LEU A 337 9.88 10.17 -14.35
C LEU A 337 10.87 9.19 -13.68
N ALA A 338 11.23 8.11 -14.38
CA ALA A 338 12.23 7.15 -13.91
C ALA A 338 13.67 7.57 -14.26
N LYS A 339 13.87 8.62 -15.05
CA LYS A 339 15.18 9.22 -15.34
C LYS A 339 15.54 10.25 -14.28
#